data_AF-A0A3E1Q9L8-F1
#
_entry.id   AF-A0A3E1Q9L8-F1
#
_cell.length_a   1.000
_cell.length_b   1.000
_cell.length_c   1.000
_cell.angle_alpha   90.00
_cell.angle_beta   90.00
_cell.angle_gamma   90.00
#
_symmetry.space_group_name_H-M   'P 1'
#
loop_
_entity.id
_entity.type
_entity.pdbx_description
1 polymer ?
#
loop_
_entity_poly.entity_id
_entity_poly.type
_entity_poly.pdbx_seq_one_letter_code
_entity_poly.pdbx_strand_id
1 'polypeptide(L)' 'MDVVNEALQFEEETTSFKSTNERIVASKKAKKLILALNERYKKTKDAKLMDIMKRLTAIKKKAEKRIKAKIVV' A
#
# COMPACT_ATOMS: atom_id res chain seq x y z
N MET A 1 9.51 8.10 12.79
CA MET A 1 9.83 7.95 11.36
C MET A 1 8.70 8.58 10.55
N ASP A 2 9.02 9.28 9.47
CA ASP A 2 8.02 9.96 8.65
C ASP A 2 7.22 8.92 7.84
N VAL A 3 5.91 8.86 8.06
CA VAL A 3 4.96 7.96 7.36
C VAL A 3 5.08 8.10 5.83
N VAL A 4 5.44 9.29 5.35
CA VAL A 4 5.66 9.55 3.92
C VAL A 4 6.90 8.82 3.42
N ASN A 5 8.00 8.86 4.16
CA ASN A 5 9.23 8.16 3.77
C ASN A 5 9.03 6.64 3.79
N GLU A 6 8.34 6.11 4.81
CA GLU A 6 8.01 4.68 4.86
C GLU A 6 7.13 4.25 3.67
N ALA A 7 6.19 5.11 3.26
CA ALA A 7 5.35 4.87 2.10
C ALA A 7 6.14 4.85 0.77
N LEU A 8 7.11 5.77 0.61
CA LEU A 8 7.97 5.84 -0.57
C LEU A 8 8.92 4.63 -0.64
N GLN A 9 9.56 4.26 0.47
CA GLN A 9 10.40 3.05 0.53
C GLN A 9 9.59 1.80 0.21
N PHE A 10 8.38 1.68 0.77
CA PHE A 10 7.50 0.57 0.44
C PHE A 10 7.15 0.55 -1.05
N GLU A 11 6.90 1.70 -1.68
CA GLU A 11 6.61 1.74 -3.12
C GLU A 11 7.76 1.17 -3.96
N GLU A 12 9.01 1.47 -3.62
CA GLU A 12 10.20 0.97 -4.29
C GLU A 12 10.44 -0.54 -4.04
N GLU A 13 10.26 -1.00 -2.79
CA GLU A 13 10.42 -2.40 -2.41
C GLU A 13 9.40 -3.33 -3.10
N THR A 14 8.22 -2.81 -3.42
CA THR A 14 7.04 -3.62 -3.74
C THR A 14 6.82 -3.85 -5.25
N THR A 15 7.90 -3.83 -6.03
CA THR A 15 7.88 -4.03 -7.49
C THR A 15 7.49 -5.44 -7.92
N SER A 16 7.81 -6.47 -7.13
CA SER A 16 7.45 -7.86 -7.40
C SER A 16 7.06 -8.65 -6.14
N PHE A 17 6.06 -9.54 -6.28
CA PHE A 17 5.63 -10.44 -5.20
C PHE A 17 5.82 -11.89 -5.60
N LYS A 18 6.73 -12.59 -4.95
CA LYS A 18 7.10 -13.98 -5.26
C LYS A 18 6.13 -14.95 -4.59
N SER A 19 5.93 -14.84 -3.29
CA SER A 19 5.08 -15.77 -2.51
C SER A 19 3.67 -15.25 -2.22
N THR A 20 2.76 -16.15 -1.82
CA THR A 20 1.42 -15.75 -1.31
C THR A 20 1.56 -14.98 0.01
N ASN A 21 2.47 -15.38 0.89
CA ASN A 21 2.71 -14.70 2.16
C ASN A 21 3.17 -13.25 1.95
N GLU A 22 4.12 -13.01 1.04
CA GLU A 22 4.56 -11.65 0.66
C GLU A 22 3.39 -10.78 0.21
N ARG A 23 2.47 -11.32 -0.61
CA ARG A 23 1.28 -10.57 -1.07
C ARG A 23 0.37 -10.18 0.09
N ILE A 24 0.18 -11.08 1.05
CA ILE A 24 -0.65 -10.83 2.24
C ILE A 24 -0.01 -9.75 3.10
N VAL A 25 1.28 -9.89 3.41
CA VAL A 25 2.05 -8.92 4.21
C VAL A 25 2.03 -7.55 3.54
N ALA A 26 2.28 -7.49 2.24
CA ALA A 26 2.27 -6.24 1.50
C ALA A 26 0.89 -5.59 1.43
N SER A 27 -0.19 -6.36 1.25
CA SER A 27 -1.55 -5.80 1.31
C SER A 27 -1.85 -5.19 2.68
N LYS A 28 -1.46 -5.88 3.77
CA LYS A 28 -1.61 -5.37 5.14
C LYS A 28 -0.78 -4.11 5.37
N LYS A 29 0.49 -4.10 4.96
CA LYS A 29 1.40 -2.94 5.10
C LYS A 29 0.88 -1.73 4.30
N ALA A 30 0.46 -1.93 3.04
CA ALA A 30 -0.14 -0.88 2.22
C ALA A 30 -1.39 -0.30 2.88
N LYS A 31 -2.30 -1.13 3.42
CA LYS A 31 -3.49 -0.65 4.16
C LYS A 31 -3.10 0.20 5.37
N LYS A 32 -2.11 -0.24 6.15
CA LYS A 32 -1.61 0.50 7.33
C LYS A 32 -1.09 1.88 6.93
N LEU A 33 -0.25 1.93 5.89
CA LEU A 33 0.33 3.18 5.37
C LEU A 33 -0.74 4.14 4.84
N ILE A 34 -1.73 3.65 4.10
CA ILE A 34 -2.84 4.48 3.59
C ILE A 34 -3.62 5.11 4.74
N LEU A 35 -3.93 4.36 5.80
CA LEU A 35 -4.65 4.90 6.96
C LEU A 35 -3.83 5.96 7.69
N ALA A 36 -2.54 5.72 7.90
CA ALA A 36 -1.63 6.68 8.52
C ALA A 36 -1.47 7.97 7.68
N LEU A 37 -1.35 7.83 6.35
CA LEU A 37 -1.31 8.99 5.43
C LEU A 37 -2.63 9.77 5.45
N ASN A 38 -3.77 9.10 5.58
CA ASN A 38 -5.07 9.75 5.67
C ASN A 38 -5.20 10.62 6.94
N GLU A 39 -4.66 10.17 8.08
CA GLU A 39 -4.62 10.98 9.30
C GLU A 39 -3.83 12.27 9.12
N ARG A 40 -2.69 12.20 8.42
CA ARG A 40 -1.89 13.39 8.09
C ARG A 40 -2.61 14.28 7.07
N TYR A 41 -3.21 13.69 6.03
CA TYR A 41 -3.99 14.40 5.02
C TYR A 41 -5.18 15.15 5.62
N LYS A 42 -5.86 14.59 6.63
CA LYS A 42 -6.96 15.29 7.31
C LYS A 42 -6.52 16.62 7.94
N LYS A 43 -5.27 16.70 8.41
CA LYS A 43 -4.69 17.90 9.04
C LYS A 43 -4.09 18.87 8.02
N THR A 44 -3.37 18.38 7.02
CA THR A 44 -2.62 19.23 6.08
C THR A 44 -3.37 19.51 4.78
N LYS A 45 -4.31 18.64 4.38
CA LYS A 45 -4.98 18.63 3.07
C LYS A 45 -4.03 18.63 1.88
N ASP A 46 -2.80 18.14 2.07
CA ASP A 46 -1.77 18.13 1.03
C ASP A 46 -2.11 17.12 -0.08
N ALA A 47 -2.21 17.62 -1.32
CA ALA A 47 -2.46 16.81 -2.50
C ALA A 47 -1.40 15.72 -2.73
N LYS A 48 -0.14 15.96 -2.33
CA LYS A 48 0.93 14.97 -2.48
C LYS A 48 0.66 13.70 -1.68
N LEU A 49 0.05 13.81 -0.50
CA LEU A 49 -0.35 12.65 0.31
C LEU A 49 -1.42 11.82 -0.40
N MET A 50 -2.33 12.48 -1.12
CA MET A 50 -3.35 11.80 -1.90
C MET A 50 -2.75 10.99 -3.04
N ASP A 51 -1.75 11.54 -3.73
CA ASP A 51 -1.08 10.82 -4.82
C ASP A 51 -0.35 9.58 -4.30
N ILE A 52 0.34 9.68 -3.16
CA ILE A 52 0.98 8.52 -2.51
C ILE A 52 -0.09 7.48 -2.14
N MET A 53 -1.20 7.88 -1.53
CA MET A 53 -2.29 6.96 -1.18
C MET A 53 -2.88 6.25 -2.41
N LYS A 54 -3.04 6.94 -3.55
CA LYS A 54 -3.52 6.33 -4.80
C LYS A 54 -2.56 5.25 -5.30
N ARG A 55 -1.25 5.51 -5.29
CA ARG A 55 -0.23 4.53 -5.71
C ARG A 55 -0.20 3.32 -4.80
N LEU A 56 -0.22 3.52 -3.47
CA LEU A 56 -0.33 2.42 -2.50
C LEU A 56 -1.62 1.60 -2.68
N THR A 57 -2.73 2.24 -3.00
CA THR A 57 -4.02 1.57 -3.25
C THR A 57 -3.95 0.67 -4.49
N ALA A 58 -3.27 1.12 -5.55
CA ALA A 58 -3.05 0.30 -6.74
C ALA A 58 -2.21 -0.95 -6.43
N ILE A 59 -1.13 -0.79 -5.66
CA ILE A 59 -0.27 -1.90 -5.20
C ILE A 59 -1.09 -2.91 -4.39
N LYS A 60 -1.87 -2.42 -3.40
CA LYS A 60 -2.75 -3.25 -2.57
C LYS A 60 -3.75 -4.04 -3.41
N LYS A 61 -4.45 -3.38 -4.35
CA LYS A 61 -5.42 -4.03 -5.23
C LYS A 61 -4.80 -5.11 -6.11
N LYS A 62 -3.58 -4.87 -6.63
CA LYS A 62 -2.82 -5.86 -7.42
C LYS A 62 -2.46 -7.09 -6.59
N ALA A 63 -2.03 -6.90 -5.35
CA ALA A 63 -1.73 -7.99 -4.42
C ALA A 63 -2.98 -8.82 -4.08
N GLU A 64 -4.09 -8.15 -3.72
CA GLU A 64 -5.35 -8.80 -3.34
C GLU A 64 -6.00 -9.58 -4.50
N LYS A 65 -5.98 -9.03 -5.72
CA LYS A 65 -6.53 -9.72 -6.92
C LYS A 65 -5.88 -11.09 -7.10
N ARG A 66 -4.57 -11.19 -6.93
CA ARG A 66 -3.82 -12.45 -7.05
C ARG A 66 -4.09 -13.44 -5.92
N ILE A 67 -4.35 -12.94 -4.70
CA ILE A 67 -4.73 -13.79 -3.56
C ILE A 67 -6.12 -14.39 -3.80
N LYS A 68 -7.11 -13.54 -4.13
CA LYS A 68 -8.49 -13.99 -4.37
C LYS A 68 -8.57 -14.99 -5.52
N ALA A 69 -7.80 -14.79 -6.59
CA ALA A 69 -7.75 -15.73 -7.71
C ALA A 69 -7.29 -17.14 -7.30
N LYS A 70 -6.43 -17.29 -6.27
CA LYS A 70 -5.99 -18.61 -5.79
C LYS A 70 -6.99 -19.31 -4.89
N ILE A 71 -7.87 -18.57 -4.22
CA ILE A 71 -8.87 -19.14 -3.30
C ILE A 71 -10.09 -19.67 -4.07
N VAL A 72 -10.31 -19.16 -5.28
CA VAL A 72 -11.48 -19.49 -6.13
C VAL A 72 -11.17 -20.60 -7.15
N VAL A 73 -9.94 -21.12 -7.16
CA VAL A 73 -9.52 -22.27 -8.01
C VAL A 73 -9.57 -23.55 -7.19
#